data_AF-A0A3A9SKC5-F1
#
_entry.id   AF-A0A3A9SKC5-F1
#
_cell.length_a   1.000
_cell.length_b   1.000
_cell.length_c   1.000
_cell.angle_alpha   90.00
_cell.angle_beta   90.00
_cell.angle_gamma   90.00
#
_symmetry.space_group_name_H-M   'P 1'
#
loop_
_entity.id
_entity.type
_entity.pdbx_description
1 polymer ?
#
loop_
_entity_poly.entity_id
_entity_poly.type
_entity_poly.pdbx_seq_one_letter_code
_entity_poly.pdbx_strand_id
1 'polypeptide(L)'
;MKLLKYCPLLFATAVVSIILSCLTFALKDELYGDYAEGYDSAKMPFFSVMMKGMADGVFPWDGVADIRAIDEKFLAGRQSEETTETPTQETVTAKETEEPQPVQETEPEETDISGNDVSGNSDISGNDISGNSEEEEGYEFCEVTDDYFEDAVFIGDSRTVGLSEYVEALDTKATFYSKVSLTIYTVLDKPFLKMEGKKGKITVDEALSENQFGKVYIMLGLNEMGTGNINTFITKYSEVIARIRELQPDAIIYIQGIMHVTADKSDNDKLFNNPNINERNEALSQLANDEDIFYIDMNESVDDEDGNLITEISFDGVHLKASAYERWHQYLLQHAIVKE
;
A
#
# COMPACT_ATOMS: atom_id res chain seq x y z
N MET A 1 -49.53 13.07 -7.82
CA MET A 1 -48.65 12.30 -8.73
C MET A 1 -48.42 12.99 -10.09
N LYS A 2 -48.26 14.32 -10.15
CA LYS A 2 -47.88 15.03 -11.40
C LYS A 2 -46.41 15.46 -11.45
N LEU A 3 -45.70 15.50 -10.31
CA LEU A 3 -44.28 15.86 -10.21
C LEU A 3 -43.32 14.77 -10.71
N LEU A 4 -43.72 13.50 -10.65
CA LEU A 4 -42.92 12.34 -11.13
C LEU A 4 -42.65 12.36 -12.64
N LYS A 5 -43.45 13.07 -13.43
CA LYS A 5 -43.35 13.08 -14.90
C LYS A 5 -42.40 14.15 -15.47
N TYR A 6 -42.03 15.16 -14.67
CA TYR A 6 -41.29 16.32 -15.18
C TYR A 6 -39.82 16.38 -14.75
N CYS A 7 -39.44 15.70 -13.65
CA CYS A 7 -38.05 15.65 -13.18
C CYS A 7 -37.70 14.27 -12.59
N PRO A 8 -37.64 13.19 -13.40
CA PRO A 8 -37.35 11.85 -12.92
C PRO A 8 -35.99 11.77 -12.20
N LEU A 9 -34.99 12.54 -12.64
CA LEU A 9 -33.67 12.62 -12.01
C LEU A 9 -33.75 13.24 -10.60
N LEU A 10 -34.51 14.32 -10.42
CA LEU A 10 -34.66 15.00 -9.13
C LEU A 10 -35.43 14.15 -8.12
N PHE A 11 -36.40 13.37 -8.62
CA PHE A 11 -37.10 12.39 -7.79
C PHE A 11 -36.17 11.25 -7.38
N ALA A 12 -35.39 10.70 -8.31
CA ALA A 12 -34.41 9.66 -8.03
C ALA A 12 -33.36 10.12 -6.99
N THR A 13 -32.82 11.34 -7.14
CA THR A 13 -31.84 11.87 -6.17
C THR A 13 -32.47 12.10 -4.78
N ALA A 14 -33.71 12.57 -4.71
CA ALA A 14 -34.42 12.71 -3.44
C ALA A 14 -34.67 11.35 -2.77
N VAL A 15 -35.09 10.33 -3.52
CA VAL A 15 -35.31 8.98 -3.00
C VAL A 15 -34.00 8.36 -2.52
N VAL A 16 -32.93 8.45 -3.30
CA VAL A 16 -31.60 7.94 -2.91
C VAL A 16 -31.10 8.65 -1.65
N SER A 17 -31.24 9.97 -1.57
CA SER A 17 -30.82 10.75 -0.38
C SER A 17 -31.58 10.31 0.88
N ILE A 18 -32.87 9.99 0.76
CA ILE A 18 -33.69 9.47 1.87
C ILE A 18 -33.20 8.08 2.27
N ILE A 19 -32.99 7.17 1.31
CA ILE A 19 -32.51 5.81 1.56
C ILE A 19 -31.16 5.85 2.29
N LEU A 20 -30.21 6.63 1.78
CA LEU A 20 -28.89 6.76 2.40
C LEU A 20 -28.98 7.39 3.80
N SER A 21 -29.87 8.36 4.01
CA SER A 21 -30.08 8.97 5.34
C SER A 21 -30.69 7.97 6.33
N CYS A 22 -31.65 7.14 5.88
CA CYS A 22 -32.21 6.06 6.70
C CYS A 22 -31.17 4.99 7.04
N LEU A 23 -30.34 4.60 6.07
CA LEU A 23 -29.25 3.65 6.29
C LEU A 23 -28.21 4.21 7.28
N THR A 24 -27.81 5.47 7.09
CA THR A 24 -26.90 6.18 8.01
C THR A 24 -27.49 6.26 9.43
N PHE A 25 -28.81 6.44 9.55
CA PHE A 25 -29.50 6.45 10.85
C PHE A 25 -29.52 5.07 11.51
N ALA A 26 -29.78 4.01 10.74
CA ALA A 26 -29.77 2.64 11.25
C ALA A 26 -28.38 2.23 11.77
N LEU A 27 -27.32 2.66 11.08
CA LEU A 27 -25.93 2.36 11.42
C LEU A 27 -25.28 3.41 12.33
N LYS A 28 -26.04 4.40 12.78
CA LYS A 28 -25.50 5.54 13.52
C LYS A 28 -24.82 5.10 14.82
N ASP A 29 -25.49 4.28 15.61
CA ASP A 29 -24.99 3.95 16.95
C ASP A 29 -23.85 2.92 16.91
N GLU A 30 -23.72 2.17 15.81
CA GLU A 30 -22.69 1.12 15.65
C GLU A 30 -21.44 1.60 14.89
N LEU A 31 -21.61 2.32 13.77
CA LEU A 31 -20.50 2.70 12.89
C LEU A 31 -20.28 4.21 12.84
N TYR A 32 -21.35 4.99 12.83
CA TYR A 32 -21.28 6.41 12.47
C TYR A 32 -21.43 7.38 13.65
N GLY A 33 -21.33 6.88 14.89
CA GLY A 33 -21.63 7.64 16.11
C GLY A 33 -20.70 8.84 16.26
N ASP A 34 -19.39 8.60 16.13
CA ASP A 34 -18.34 9.62 16.21
C ASP A 34 -18.45 10.65 15.07
N TYR A 35 -18.99 10.25 13.92
CA TYR A 35 -19.13 11.13 12.75
C TYR A 35 -20.38 12.02 12.83
N ALA A 36 -21.37 11.64 13.64
CA ALA A 36 -22.60 12.39 13.84
C ALA A 36 -22.41 13.58 14.80
N GLU A 37 -21.27 13.67 15.49
CA GLU A 37 -20.94 14.79 16.36
C GLU A 37 -20.79 16.08 15.55
N GLY A 38 -21.53 17.13 15.94
CA GLY A 38 -21.57 18.40 15.21
C GLY A 38 -22.44 18.40 13.95
N TYR A 39 -23.23 17.35 13.70
CA TYR A 39 -24.21 17.35 12.62
C TYR A 39 -25.27 18.45 12.81
N ASP A 40 -25.51 19.20 11.73
CA ASP A 40 -26.54 20.24 11.67
C ASP A 40 -27.42 20.01 10.43
N SER A 41 -28.68 19.64 10.69
CA SER A 41 -29.67 19.36 9.65
C SER A 41 -30.01 20.56 8.77
N ALA A 42 -29.68 21.79 9.21
CA ALA A 42 -29.86 22.98 8.40
C ALA A 42 -28.75 23.17 7.35
N LYS A 43 -27.57 22.55 7.53
CA LYS A 43 -26.40 22.75 6.68
C LYS A 43 -26.14 21.59 5.72
N MET A 44 -26.50 20.37 6.10
CA MET A 44 -26.22 19.18 5.31
C MET A 44 -27.24 18.05 5.55
N PRO A 45 -27.49 17.19 4.55
CA PRO A 45 -28.35 16.04 4.70
C PRO A 45 -27.68 14.97 5.58
N PHE A 46 -28.47 14.17 6.31
CA PHE A 46 -27.94 13.24 7.31
C PHE A 46 -26.99 12.17 6.75
N PHE A 47 -27.16 11.75 5.48
CA PHE A 47 -26.22 10.84 4.83
C PHE A 47 -24.79 11.39 4.72
N SER A 48 -24.56 12.69 4.88
CA SER A 48 -23.20 13.27 4.89
C SER A 48 -22.35 12.73 6.04
N VAL A 49 -22.99 12.28 7.13
CA VAL A 49 -22.33 11.63 8.26
C VAL A 49 -21.67 10.32 7.81
N MET A 50 -22.39 9.50 7.04
CA MET A 50 -21.85 8.29 6.43
C MET A 50 -20.75 8.62 5.42
N MET A 51 -20.91 9.67 4.60
CA MET A 51 -19.86 10.08 3.66
C MET A 51 -18.56 10.52 4.37
N LYS A 52 -18.69 11.16 5.54
CA LYS A 52 -17.54 11.50 6.40
C LYS A 52 -16.88 10.24 6.95
N GLY A 53 -17.67 9.27 7.38
CA GLY A 53 -17.17 7.94 7.77
C GLY A 53 -16.42 7.25 6.63
N MET A 54 -17.00 7.22 5.42
CA MET A 54 -16.39 6.62 4.24
C MET A 54 -15.08 7.32 3.83
N ALA A 55 -15.00 8.65 4.00
CA ALA A 55 -13.76 9.39 3.77
C ALA A 55 -12.64 9.02 4.76
N ASP A 56 -13.01 8.52 5.95
CA ASP A 56 -12.11 7.97 6.96
C ASP A 56 -12.02 6.42 6.92
N GLY A 57 -12.57 5.79 5.87
CA GLY A 57 -12.49 4.34 5.62
C GLY A 57 -13.52 3.48 6.37
N VAL A 58 -14.55 4.09 6.97
CA VAL A 58 -15.65 3.38 7.64
C VAL A 58 -16.85 3.28 6.70
N PHE A 59 -17.14 2.09 6.22
CA PHE A 59 -18.16 1.81 5.23
C PHE A 59 -19.42 1.16 5.84
N PRO A 60 -20.58 1.25 5.17
CA PRO A 60 -21.84 0.72 5.70
C PRO A 60 -21.85 -0.80 5.91
N TRP A 61 -20.97 -1.51 5.22
CA TRP A 61 -20.83 -2.96 5.31
C TRP A 61 -19.87 -3.41 6.43
N ASP A 62 -19.13 -2.50 7.05
CA ASP A 62 -18.20 -2.83 8.15
C ASP A 62 -18.94 -3.20 9.45
N GLY A 63 -20.24 -2.88 9.54
CA GLY A 63 -21.14 -3.24 10.65
C GLY A 63 -21.98 -4.48 10.37
N VAL A 64 -21.87 -5.05 9.17
CA VAL A 64 -22.52 -6.32 8.84
C VAL A 64 -21.63 -7.42 9.39
N ALA A 65 -21.99 -7.93 10.57
CA ALA A 65 -21.45 -9.20 11.03
C ALA A 65 -21.65 -10.25 9.93
N ASP A 66 -20.54 -10.82 9.49
CA ASP A 66 -20.44 -12.03 8.67
C ASP A 66 -20.67 -11.89 7.15
N ILE A 67 -19.78 -11.14 6.48
CA ILE A 67 -19.59 -11.22 5.02
C ILE A 67 -19.00 -12.59 4.63
N ARG A 68 -18.30 -13.28 5.55
CA ARG A 68 -17.71 -14.62 5.32
C ARG A 68 -18.79 -15.66 4.99
N ALA A 69 -19.94 -15.62 5.68
CA ALA A 69 -21.07 -16.53 5.41
C ALA A 69 -21.82 -16.29 4.09
N ILE A 70 -21.77 -15.07 3.55
CA ILE A 70 -22.38 -14.75 2.24
C ILE A 70 -21.46 -15.25 1.12
N ASP A 71 -20.15 -15.08 1.29
CA ASP A 71 -19.16 -15.50 0.30
C ASP A 71 -19.08 -17.04 0.20
N GLU A 72 -19.13 -17.76 1.32
CA GLU A 72 -19.21 -19.24 1.31
C GLU A 72 -20.44 -19.78 0.58
N LYS A 73 -21.63 -19.16 0.77
CA LYS A 73 -22.85 -19.55 0.06
C LYS A 73 -22.82 -19.18 -1.42
N PHE A 74 -22.20 -18.05 -1.76
CA PHE A 74 -22.04 -17.57 -3.12
C PHE A 74 -21.04 -18.44 -3.91
N LEU A 75 -19.96 -18.89 -3.26
CA LEU A 75 -18.98 -19.82 -3.80
C LEU A 75 -19.52 -21.25 -3.92
N ALA A 76 -20.29 -21.72 -2.93
CA ALA A 76 -20.93 -23.04 -2.97
C ALA A 76 -22.02 -23.16 -4.06
N GLY A 77 -22.64 -22.05 -4.46
CA GLY A 77 -23.67 -22.01 -5.51
C GLY A 77 -23.14 -22.09 -6.95
N ARG A 78 -21.82 -22.00 -7.17
CA ARG A 78 -21.20 -21.97 -8.51
C ARG A 78 -20.71 -23.34 -9.03
N GLN A 79 -20.72 -24.39 -8.21
CA GLN A 79 -20.24 -25.72 -8.62
C GLN A 79 -21.30 -26.67 -9.19
N SER A 80 -22.51 -26.20 -9.49
CA SER A 80 -23.49 -27.01 -10.22
C SER A 80 -24.33 -26.16 -11.16
N GLU A 81 -23.83 -25.94 -12.37
CA GLU A 81 -24.59 -25.94 -13.62
C GLU A 81 -23.65 -25.52 -14.76
N GLU A 82 -22.93 -26.51 -15.28
CA GLU A 82 -22.34 -26.45 -16.61
C GLU A 82 -23.49 -26.56 -17.62
N THR A 83 -23.89 -25.43 -18.21
CA THR A 83 -24.74 -25.42 -19.40
C THR A 83 -24.27 -24.35 -20.38
N THR A 84 -23.71 -24.86 -21.48
CA THR A 84 -23.52 -24.25 -22.79
C THR A 84 -24.60 -23.23 -23.14
N GLU A 85 -24.25 -21.95 -23.24
CA GLU A 85 -24.89 -21.00 -24.17
C GLU A 85 -23.87 -19.96 -24.68
N THR A 86 -23.78 -19.91 -26.01
CA THR A 86 -22.95 -19.03 -26.85
C THR A 86 -23.26 -17.55 -26.62
N PRO A 87 -22.27 -16.63 -26.58
CA PRO A 87 -22.55 -15.21 -26.60
C PRO A 87 -22.87 -14.75 -28.03
N THR A 88 -24.08 -14.25 -28.22
CA THR A 88 -24.53 -13.56 -29.43
C THR A 88 -23.83 -12.21 -29.51
N GLN A 89 -23.08 -11.97 -30.60
CA GLN A 89 -22.47 -10.69 -30.92
C GLN A 89 -23.54 -9.63 -31.20
N GLU A 90 -23.57 -8.55 -30.41
CA GLU A 90 -24.14 -7.27 -30.85
C GLU A 90 -23.08 -6.48 -31.61
N THR A 91 -23.43 -6.19 -32.86
CA THR A 91 -22.62 -5.50 -33.86
C THR A 91 -22.71 -3.99 -33.64
N VAL A 92 -21.59 -3.33 -33.34
CA VAL A 92 -21.46 -1.87 -33.49
C VAL A 92 -20.61 -1.60 -34.71
N THR A 93 -21.28 -1.15 -35.77
CA THR A 93 -20.73 -0.75 -37.06
C THR A 93 -19.78 0.44 -36.91
N ALA A 94 -18.47 0.22 -37.09
CA ALA A 94 -17.50 1.29 -37.35
C ALA A 94 -17.14 1.27 -38.84
N LYS A 95 -17.22 2.45 -39.45
CA LYS A 95 -16.96 2.70 -40.87
C LYS A 95 -15.47 2.57 -41.20
N GLU A 96 -15.25 1.86 -42.28
CA GLU A 96 -14.06 1.73 -43.12
C GLU A 96 -13.59 3.09 -43.67
N THR A 97 -12.29 3.40 -43.59
CA THR A 97 -11.59 4.26 -44.56
C THR A 97 -10.08 3.92 -44.54
N GLU A 98 -9.70 3.10 -45.54
CA GLU A 98 -8.47 3.05 -46.35
C GLU A 98 -7.10 3.51 -45.79
N GLU A 99 -6.17 2.56 -45.75
CA GLU A 99 -4.72 2.76 -45.96
C GLU A 99 -4.41 3.31 -47.37
N PRO A 100 -3.22 3.91 -47.57
CA PRO A 100 -2.27 3.22 -48.43
C PRO A 100 -0.80 3.27 -47.95
N GLN A 101 -0.08 2.16 -48.12
CA GLN A 101 1.39 2.09 -48.31
C GLN A 101 1.73 2.10 -49.82
N PRO A 102 3.00 1.99 -50.30
CA PRO A 102 4.33 2.31 -49.73
C PRO A 102 5.18 3.21 -50.68
N VAL A 103 6.30 3.78 -50.20
CA VAL A 103 7.40 4.23 -51.09
C VAL A 103 8.77 4.00 -50.42
N GLN A 104 9.57 3.08 -50.98
CA GLN A 104 11.04 2.95 -50.86
C GLN A 104 11.69 4.09 -51.66
N GLU A 105 12.84 4.68 -51.31
CA GLU A 105 14.24 4.26 -51.52
C GLU A 105 15.00 5.63 -51.51
N THR A 106 16.15 5.91 -50.90
CA THR A 106 17.54 5.47 -51.17
C THR A 106 18.50 6.25 -50.24
N GLU A 107 19.50 5.57 -49.68
CA GLU A 107 20.84 6.11 -49.31
C GLU A 107 21.68 6.42 -50.58
N PRO A 108 22.73 7.27 -50.56
CA PRO A 108 24.08 6.95 -50.02
C PRO A 108 24.74 8.19 -49.31
N GLU A 109 25.93 8.20 -48.71
CA GLU A 109 27.17 7.48 -48.96
C GLU A 109 28.13 7.67 -47.74
N GLU A 110 29.06 6.72 -47.57
CA GLU A 110 30.16 6.71 -46.59
C GLU A 110 31.19 7.83 -46.82
N THR A 111 31.89 8.23 -45.74
CA THR A 111 33.35 8.39 -45.78
C THR A 111 33.97 8.10 -44.41
N ASP A 112 34.84 7.11 -44.40
CA ASP A 112 35.79 6.69 -43.38
C ASP A 112 37.04 7.61 -43.36
N ILE A 113 37.78 7.60 -42.24
CA ILE A 113 39.27 7.73 -42.08
C ILE A 113 39.61 8.07 -40.60
N SER A 114 39.92 7.01 -39.85
CA SER A 114 41.19 6.75 -39.12
C SER A 114 42.14 7.91 -38.73
N GLY A 115 42.61 7.90 -37.47
CA GLY A 115 43.92 8.47 -37.08
C GLY A 115 44.25 8.49 -35.58
N ASN A 116 45.11 7.56 -35.15
CA ASN A 116 45.78 7.38 -33.84
C ASN A 116 46.49 8.61 -33.21
N ASP A 117 46.64 8.58 -31.87
CA ASP A 117 47.87 8.73 -31.05
C ASP A 117 47.48 8.55 -29.56
N VAL A 118 47.87 7.53 -28.76
CA VAL A 118 49.16 7.00 -28.26
C VAL A 118 49.88 7.87 -27.20
N SER A 119 49.97 7.31 -25.97
CA SER A 119 51.14 7.25 -25.05
C SER A 119 51.11 7.99 -23.69
N GLY A 120 51.35 7.19 -22.64
CA GLY A 120 52.00 7.54 -21.35
C GLY A 120 51.35 6.86 -20.13
N ASN A 121 51.60 5.58 -19.79
CA ASN A 121 52.72 5.03 -18.98
C ASN A 121 52.99 5.82 -17.66
N SER A 122 53.19 5.30 -16.45
CA SER A 122 53.16 3.99 -15.77
C SER A 122 53.60 4.25 -14.30
N ASP A 123 53.41 3.26 -13.41
CA ASP A 123 54.21 2.97 -12.18
C ASP A 123 53.77 3.50 -10.79
N ILE A 124 53.14 2.59 -10.03
CA ILE A 124 53.56 1.93 -8.76
C ILE A 124 54.17 2.75 -7.60
N SER A 125 53.59 2.48 -6.41
CA SER A 125 54.18 2.37 -5.04
C SER A 125 53.40 3.26 -4.05
N GLY A 126 52.55 2.73 -3.17
CA GLY A 126 52.94 1.85 -2.07
C GLY A 126 53.23 2.69 -0.83
N ASN A 127 52.24 2.85 0.06
CA ASN A 127 52.50 3.01 1.48
C ASN A 127 51.26 2.65 2.31
N ASP A 128 51.40 1.57 3.07
CA ASP A 128 50.50 1.10 4.10
C ASP A 128 50.20 2.18 5.14
N ILE A 129 48.93 2.42 5.43
CA ILE A 129 48.49 2.84 6.76
C ILE A 129 47.43 1.83 7.21
N SER A 130 47.93 0.87 7.97
CA SER A 130 47.22 0.03 8.93
C SER A 130 46.29 0.90 9.78
N GLY A 131 45.01 0.94 9.41
CA GLY A 131 43.90 1.27 10.29
C GLY A 131 43.06 0.01 10.43
N ASN A 132 42.97 -0.49 11.65
CA ASN A 132 42.13 -1.60 12.08
C ASN A 132 40.69 -1.38 11.57
N SER A 133 40.34 -1.95 10.41
CA SER A 133 38.96 -2.21 10.06
C SER A 133 38.68 -3.58 10.64
N GLU A 134 37.99 -3.59 11.77
CA GLU A 134 37.14 -4.74 12.06
C GLU A 134 36.28 -4.88 10.81
N GLU A 135 36.41 -6.02 10.12
CA GLU A 135 35.47 -6.40 9.07
C GLU A 135 34.13 -6.49 9.81
N GLU A 136 33.31 -5.44 9.71
CA GLU A 136 31.91 -5.50 10.09
C GLU A 136 31.28 -6.53 9.17
N GLU A 137 31.19 -7.78 9.64
CA GLU A 137 30.32 -8.78 9.05
C GLU A 137 28.91 -8.21 9.14
N GLY A 138 28.44 -7.62 8.04
CA GLY A 138 27.09 -7.09 7.92
C GLY A 138 26.08 -8.22 8.16
N TYR A 139 24.95 -7.89 8.79
CA TYR A 139 23.92 -8.89 9.01
C TYR A 139 23.33 -9.36 7.68
N GLU A 140 23.20 -10.68 7.51
CA GLU A 140 22.49 -11.27 6.37
C GLU A 140 21.06 -11.63 6.75
N PHE A 141 20.14 -11.47 5.79
CA PHE A 141 18.78 -11.97 5.92
C PHE A 141 18.77 -13.50 6.05
N CYS A 142 17.97 -14.01 6.97
CA CYS A 142 17.84 -15.43 7.23
C CYS A 142 16.38 -15.87 7.39
N GLU A 143 16.17 -17.19 7.28
CA GLU A 143 14.88 -17.83 7.51
C GLU A 143 14.61 -17.99 9.02
N VAL A 144 13.42 -17.61 9.45
CA VAL A 144 12.93 -17.75 10.83
C VAL A 144 11.55 -18.41 10.87
N THR A 145 11.08 -18.72 12.07
CA THR A 145 9.70 -19.17 12.31
C THR A 145 8.83 -18.03 12.81
N ASP A 146 7.52 -18.19 12.76
CA ASP A 146 6.51 -17.21 13.23
C ASP A 146 6.78 -16.61 14.62
N ASP A 147 7.40 -17.36 15.54
CA ASP A 147 7.77 -16.89 16.90
C ASP A 147 8.68 -15.65 16.86
N TYR A 148 9.38 -15.41 15.74
CA TYR A 148 10.21 -14.23 15.53
C TYR A 148 9.40 -12.92 15.59
N PHE A 149 8.08 -12.96 15.34
CA PHE A 149 7.23 -11.78 15.32
C PHE A 149 6.55 -11.47 16.67
N GLU A 150 6.78 -12.27 17.73
CA GLU A 150 6.13 -12.09 19.04
C GLU A 150 6.42 -10.73 19.71
N ASP A 151 7.57 -10.13 19.40
CA ASP A 151 7.99 -8.81 19.88
C ASP A 151 8.05 -7.78 18.72
N ALA A 152 7.35 -8.05 17.62
CA ALA A 152 7.29 -7.17 16.46
C ALA A 152 6.07 -6.24 16.49
N VAL A 153 6.25 -5.02 15.98
CA VAL A 153 5.17 -4.11 15.66
C VAL A 153 5.17 -3.75 14.18
N PHE A 154 4.00 -3.83 13.54
CA PHE A 154 3.77 -3.42 12.16
C PHE A 154 3.03 -2.07 12.13
N ILE A 155 3.64 -1.08 11.50
CA ILE A 155 3.10 0.27 11.33
C ILE A 155 2.83 0.47 9.83
N GLY A 156 1.58 0.76 9.46
CA GLY A 156 1.28 0.93 8.05
C GLY A 156 -0.16 1.31 7.72
N ASP A 157 -0.47 1.28 6.43
CA ASP A 157 -1.75 1.72 5.89
C ASP A 157 -2.75 0.57 5.70
N SER A 158 -3.69 0.70 4.74
CA SER A 158 -4.67 -0.34 4.40
C SER A 158 -4.04 -1.67 3.98
N ARG A 159 -2.86 -1.66 3.36
CA ARG A 159 -2.18 -2.90 2.98
C ARG A 159 -1.71 -3.65 4.22
N THR A 160 -1.17 -2.95 5.21
CA THR A 160 -0.78 -3.54 6.51
C THR A 160 -2.00 -3.93 7.35
N VAL A 161 -3.13 -3.25 7.25
CA VAL A 161 -4.41 -3.72 7.83
C VAL A 161 -4.80 -5.08 7.24
N GLY A 162 -4.73 -5.23 5.92
CA GLY A 162 -4.99 -6.54 5.29
C GLY A 162 -4.02 -7.63 5.76
N LEU A 163 -2.75 -7.29 6.03
CA LEU A 163 -1.79 -8.25 6.57
C LEU A 163 -2.26 -8.82 7.93
N SER A 164 -2.73 -7.97 8.85
CA SER A 164 -3.33 -8.45 10.10
C SER A 164 -4.65 -9.19 9.90
N GLU A 165 -5.48 -8.79 8.95
CA GLU A 165 -6.81 -9.40 8.77
C GLU A 165 -6.76 -10.79 8.13
N TYR A 166 -5.75 -11.04 7.29
CA TYR A 166 -5.70 -12.23 6.43
C TYR A 166 -4.55 -13.20 6.76
N VAL A 167 -3.62 -12.84 7.65
CA VAL A 167 -2.54 -13.73 8.11
C VAL A 167 -2.66 -13.99 9.61
N GLU A 168 -3.35 -15.08 9.97
CA GLU A 168 -3.58 -15.48 11.37
C GLU A 168 -2.28 -15.68 12.17
N ALA A 169 -1.22 -16.19 11.52
CA ALA A 169 0.07 -16.40 12.15
C ALA A 169 0.71 -15.09 12.65
N LEU A 170 0.52 -13.99 11.91
CA LEU A 170 0.99 -12.67 12.32
C LEU A 170 0.00 -11.99 13.27
N ASP A 171 -1.30 -12.04 13.01
CA ASP A 171 -2.33 -11.42 13.85
C ASP A 171 -2.27 -11.89 15.31
N THR A 172 -1.95 -13.17 15.51
CA THR A 172 -1.88 -13.77 16.84
C THR A 172 -0.55 -13.55 17.57
N LYS A 173 0.50 -13.09 16.88
CA LYS A 173 1.85 -12.96 17.45
C LYS A 173 2.39 -11.53 17.44
N ALA A 174 2.16 -10.78 16.38
CA ALA A 174 2.66 -9.43 16.22
C ALA A 174 1.65 -8.38 16.70
N THR A 175 2.15 -7.19 16.99
CA THR A 175 1.32 -6.01 17.24
C THR A 175 1.11 -5.22 15.95
N PHE A 176 -0.10 -4.75 15.70
CA PHE A 176 -0.42 -3.93 14.52
C PHE A 176 -0.87 -2.52 14.91
N TYR A 177 -0.08 -1.54 14.49
CA TYR A 177 -0.41 -0.11 14.56
C TYR A 177 -0.70 0.42 13.15
N SER A 178 -1.68 -0.19 12.49
CA SER A 178 -2.08 0.11 11.11
C SER A 178 -3.45 0.75 11.01
N LYS A 179 -3.66 1.54 9.96
CA LYS A 179 -4.95 2.16 9.65
C LYS A 179 -5.08 2.43 8.15
N VAL A 180 -6.28 2.19 7.59
CA VAL A 180 -6.62 2.61 6.23
C VAL A 180 -6.28 4.09 5.99
N SER A 181 -5.62 4.37 4.86
CA SER A 181 -5.19 5.71 4.43
C SER A 181 -4.23 6.42 5.39
N LEU A 182 -3.53 5.68 6.26
CA LEU A 182 -2.47 6.27 7.09
C LEU A 182 -1.35 6.79 6.20
N THR A 183 -0.70 7.87 6.66
CA THR A 183 0.43 8.49 5.95
C THR A 183 1.59 8.74 6.89
N ILE A 184 2.81 8.79 6.36
CA ILE A 184 4.02 9.19 7.07
C ILE A 184 3.89 10.60 7.69
N TYR A 185 3.09 11.47 7.07
CA TYR A 185 2.82 12.81 7.58
C TYR A 185 1.92 12.84 8.82
N THR A 186 1.18 11.77 9.08
CA THR A 186 0.17 11.73 10.16
C THR A 186 0.34 10.57 11.13
N VAL A 187 1.23 9.62 10.85
CA VAL A 187 1.42 8.37 11.61
C VAL A 187 1.67 8.61 13.10
N LEU A 188 2.48 9.60 13.47
CA LEU A 188 2.80 9.90 14.87
C LEU A 188 1.77 10.81 15.57
N ASP A 189 0.98 11.56 14.80
CA ASP A 189 0.16 12.67 15.33
C ASP A 189 -1.34 12.34 15.41
N LYS A 190 -1.84 11.46 14.53
CA LYS A 190 -3.27 11.16 14.44
C LYS A 190 -3.64 10.04 15.42
N PRO A 191 -4.53 10.27 16.40
CA PRO A 191 -4.96 9.21 17.29
C PRO A 191 -5.92 8.25 16.58
N PHE A 192 -5.60 6.96 16.61
CA PHE A 192 -6.46 5.91 16.06
C PHE A 192 -6.39 4.56 16.79
N LEU A 193 -5.33 4.32 17.55
CA LEU A 193 -5.12 3.07 18.26
C LEU A 193 -6.00 3.00 19.50
N LYS A 194 -6.64 1.85 19.72
CA LYS A 194 -7.32 1.55 20.98
C LYS A 194 -6.39 0.68 21.82
N MET A 195 -6.06 1.13 23.02
CA MET A 195 -5.26 0.36 23.98
C MET A 195 -6.09 -0.03 25.19
N GLU A 196 -5.86 -1.25 25.69
CA GLU A 196 -6.50 -1.73 26.91
C GLU A 196 -6.17 -0.81 28.08
N GLY A 197 -7.18 -0.53 28.92
CA GLY A 197 -7.02 0.35 30.08
C GLY A 197 -7.01 1.85 29.77
N LYS A 198 -6.98 2.27 28.49
CA LYS A 198 -7.07 3.68 28.10
C LYS A 198 -8.46 4.06 27.61
N LYS A 199 -8.86 5.30 27.93
CA LYS A 199 -10.09 5.90 27.38
C LYS A 199 -9.75 6.66 26.11
N GLY A 200 -10.42 6.31 25.02
CA GLY A 200 -10.25 6.97 23.73
C GLY A 200 -9.18 6.32 22.86
N LYS A 201 -8.89 6.98 21.73
CA LYS A 201 -7.85 6.58 20.79
C LYS A 201 -6.56 7.33 21.13
N ILE A 202 -5.42 6.66 20.94
CA ILE A 202 -4.08 7.23 21.12
C ILE A 202 -3.30 7.22 19.80
N THR A 203 -2.19 7.95 19.76
CA THR A 203 -1.29 7.98 18.60
C THR A 203 -0.29 6.82 18.62
N VAL A 204 0.39 6.59 17.49
CA VAL A 204 1.50 5.63 17.39
C VAL A 204 2.66 6.06 18.29
N ASP A 205 2.96 7.37 18.39
CA ASP A 205 4.00 7.90 19.28
C ASP A 205 3.73 7.54 20.75
N GLU A 206 2.49 7.78 21.21
CA GLU A 206 2.08 7.42 22.57
C GLU A 206 2.15 5.89 22.80
N ALA A 207 1.72 5.09 21.83
CA ALA A 207 1.75 3.63 21.94
C ALA A 207 3.19 3.06 22.00
N LEU A 208 4.09 3.58 21.16
CA LEU A 208 5.52 3.23 21.18
C LEU A 208 6.23 3.75 22.43
N SER A 209 5.75 4.83 23.06
CA SER A 209 6.33 5.30 24.33
C SER A 209 6.00 4.40 25.53
N GLU A 210 4.97 3.56 25.40
CA GLU A 210 4.46 2.71 26.49
C GLU A 210 4.76 1.23 26.31
N ASN A 211 5.08 0.80 25.09
CA ASN A 211 5.40 -0.58 24.76
C ASN A 211 6.78 -0.64 24.11
N GLN A 212 7.54 -1.71 24.37
CA GLN A 212 8.84 -1.93 23.76
C GLN A 212 8.78 -3.14 22.85
N PHE A 213 9.35 -3.01 21.66
CA PHE A 213 9.37 -4.01 20.62
C PHE A 213 10.82 -4.32 20.26
N GLY A 214 11.12 -5.58 19.96
CA GLY A 214 12.41 -5.95 19.41
C GLY A 214 12.50 -5.67 17.91
N LYS A 215 11.36 -5.58 17.20
CA LYS A 215 11.29 -5.30 15.76
C LYS A 215 10.20 -4.29 15.44
N VAL A 216 10.49 -3.35 14.54
CA VAL A 216 9.52 -2.41 13.99
C VAL A 216 9.50 -2.56 12.48
N TYR A 217 8.38 -2.99 11.92
CA TYR A 217 8.13 -3.04 10.49
C TYR A 217 7.30 -1.83 10.08
N ILE A 218 7.79 -1.02 9.14
CA ILE A 218 7.06 0.15 8.64
C ILE A 218 6.88 0.09 7.13
N MET A 219 5.64 0.21 6.66
CA MET A 219 5.30 0.39 5.24
C MET A 219 4.29 1.52 5.10
N LEU A 220 4.75 2.67 4.59
CA LEU A 220 3.96 3.86 4.28
C LEU A 220 4.57 4.54 3.06
N GLY A 221 3.78 5.27 2.28
CA GLY A 221 4.29 6.04 1.13
C GLY A 221 3.40 6.06 -0.11
N LEU A 222 2.46 5.10 -0.23
CA LEU A 222 1.54 5.07 -1.36
C LEU A 222 0.51 6.22 -1.30
N ASN A 223 -0.06 6.51 -0.13
CA ASN A 223 -1.10 7.52 0.04
C ASN A 223 -0.57 8.96 -0.14
N GLU A 224 0.75 9.12 -0.13
CA GLU A 224 1.52 10.35 -0.28
C GLU A 224 1.86 10.66 -1.73
N MET A 225 1.50 9.79 -2.68
CA MET A 225 1.79 9.96 -4.10
C MET A 225 1.33 11.32 -4.66
N GLY A 226 0.24 11.88 -4.11
CA GLY A 226 -0.28 13.19 -4.48
C GLY A 226 0.11 14.37 -3.58
N THR A 227 0.94 14.16 -2.55
CA THR A 227 1.25 15.19 -1.54
C THR A 227 2.75 15.34 -1.31
N GLY A 228 3.25 16.57 -1.49
CA GLY A 228 4.67 16.88 -1.35
C GLY A 228 5.50 16.43 -2.56
N ASN A 229 6.82 16.43 -2.40
CA ASN A 229 7.78 15.86 -3.33
C ASN A 229 8.67 14.83 -2.62
N ILE A 230 9.57 14.18 -3.35
CA ILE A 230 10.47 13.15 -2.79
C ILE A 230 11.27 13.68 -1.59
N ASN A 231 11.79 14.91 -1.68
CA ASN A 231 12.57 15.49 -0.58
C ASN A 231 11.72 15.70 0.68
N THR A 232 10.49 16.21 0.55
CA THR A 232 9.61 16.38 1.72
C THR A 232 9.16 15.03 2.28
N PHE A 233 8.93 14.06 1.39
CA PHE A 233 8.58 12.69 1.77
C PHE A 233 9.71 12.05 2.58
N ILE A 234 10.94 12.04 2.06
CA ILE A 234 12.07 11.40 2.72
C ILE A 234 12.48 12.13 3.99
N THR A 235 12.44 13.48 4.00
CA THR A 235 12.69 14.25 5.22
C THR A 235 11.70 13.84 6.31
N LYS A 236 10.41 13.74 5.98
CA LYS A 236 9.41 13.33 6.96
C LYS A 236 9.60 11.87 7.39
N TYR A 237 9.96 10.99 6.47
CA TYR A 237 10.24 9.59 6.79
C TYR A 237 11.41 9.47 7.76
N SER A 238 12.51 10.17 7.50
CA SER A 238 13.67 10.22 8.39
C SER A 238 13.33 10.76 9.78
N GLU A 239 12.49 11.80 9.88
CA GLU A 239 11.99 12.29 11.18
C GLU A 239 11.20 11.21 11.93
N VAL A 240 10.33 10.46 11.22
CA VAL A 240 9.55 9.38 11.82
C VAL A 240 10.45 8.23 12.28
N ILE A 241 11.42 7.81 11.46
CA ILE A 241 12.37 6.75 11.81
C ILE A 241 13.24 7.17 13.00
N ALA A 242 13.75 8.40 13.01
CA ALA A 242 14.49 8.94 14.14
C ALA A 242 13.65 8.93 15.43
N ARG A 243 12.38 9.33 15.34
CA ARG A 243 11.47 9.31 16.48
C ARG A 243 11.15 7.90 16.96
N ILE A 244 10.97 6.95 16.06
CA ILE A 244 10.81 5.53 16.40
C ILE A 244 12.05 5.03 17.12
N ARG A 245 13.26 5.30 16.61
CA ARG A 245 14.53 4.93 17.25
C ARG A 245 14.68 5.53 18.64
N GLU A 246 14.28 6.78 18.85
CA GLU A 246 14.26 7.39 20.20
C GLU A 246 13.35 6.64 21.17
N LEU A 247 12.19 6.17 20.71
CA LEU A 247 11.21 5.45 21.52
C LEU A 247 11.51 3.95 21.67
N GLN A 248 12.26 3.38 20.73
CA GLN A 248 12.57 1.96 20.58
C GLN A 248 14.08 1.80 20.34
N PRO A 249 14.94 2.11 21.33
CA PRO A 249 16.38 2.21 21.13
C PRO A 249 17.02 0.91 20.65
N ASP A 250 16.50 -0.24 21.11
CA ASP A 250 17.08 -1.56 20.84
C ASP A 250 16.41 -2.31 19.66
N ALA A 251 15.37 -1.72 19.05
CA ALA A 251 14.59 -2.41 18.02
C ALA A 251 15.36 -2.52 16.69
N ILE A 252 15.18 -3.62 15.97
CA ILE A 252 15.52 -3.69 14.55
C ILE A 252 14.40 -3.02 13.75
N ILE A 253 14.73 -2.03 12.93
CA ILE A 253 13.73 -1.31 12.13
C ILE A 253 13.81 -1.82 10.70
N TYR A 254 12.69 -2.32 10.18
CA TYR A 254 12.53 -2.75 8.79
C TYR A 254 11.68 -1.72 8.05
N ILE A 255 12.32 -0.98 7.14
CA ILE A 255 11.63 -0.13 6.17
C ILE A 255 11.24 -1.03 5.00
N GLN A 256 9.94 -1.28 4.85
CA GLN A 256 9.44 -2.06 3.72
C GLN A 256 9.17 -1.13 2.54
N GLY A 257 9.68 -1.52 1.37
CA GLY A 257 9.40 -0.85 0.10
C GLY A 257 7.90 -0.74 -0.16
N ILE A 258 7.48 0.40 -0.70
CA ILE A 258 6.11 0.61 -1.14
C ILE A 258 5.82 -0.41 -2.23
N MET A 259 4.83 -1.28 -2.02
CA MET A 259 4.42 -2.25 -3.05
C MET A 259 3.93 -1.53 -4.31
N HIS A 260 4.32 -2.05 -5.46
CA HIS A 260 3.85 -1.62 -6.77
C HIS A 260 2.33 -1.75 -6.93
N VAL A 261 1.85 -1.17 -8.01
CA VAL A 261 0.48 -1.33 -8.52
C VAL A 261 0.54 -2.15 -9.80
N THR A 262 -0.61 -2.69 -10.22
CA THR A 262 -0.69 -3.45 -11.48
C THR A 262 -0.32 -2.57 -12.67
N ALA A 263 0.16 -3.16 -13.77
CA ALA A 263 0.51 -2.43 -14.99
C ALA A 263 -0.61 -1.48 -15.47
N ASP A 264 -1.87 -1.98 -15.53
CA ASP A 264 -3.02 -1.17 -15.92
C ASP A 264 -3.22 0.06 -15.02
N LYS A 265 -3.05 -0.11 -13.70
CA LYS A 265 -3.13 1.01 -12.76
C LYS A 265 -1.99 2.01 -12.97
N SER A 266 -0.77 1.51 -13.15
CA SER A 266 0.42 2.33 -13.39
C SER A 266 0.30 3.17 -14.67
N ASP A 267 -0.18 2.58 -15.76
CA ASP A 267 -0.27 3.23 -17.07
C ASP A 267 -1.38 4.29 -17.14
N ASN A 268 -2.43 4.13 -16.32
CA ASN A 268 -3.61 4.99 -16.37
C ASN A 268 -3.69 6.01 -15.22
N ASP A 269 -2.86 5.91 -14.18
CA ASP A 269 -2.85 6.83 -13.04
C ASP A 269 -1.64 7.77 -13.06
N LYS A 270 -1.91 9.08 -12.95
CA LYS A 270 -0.86 10.11 -12.99
C LYS A 270 0.03 10.13 -11.76
N LEU A 271 -0.49 9.69 -10.61
CA LEU A 271 0.17 9.83 -9.31
C LEU A 271 0.52 8.46 -8.74
N PHE A 272 -0.43 7.52 -8.77
CA PHE A 272 -0.27 6.18 -8.21
C PHE A 272 0.24 5.20 -9.27
N ASN A 273 1.52 5.33 -9.63
CA ASN A 273 2.17 4.51 -10.66
C ASN A 273 3.56 4.02 -10.24
N ASN A 274 4.04 2.98 -10.91
CA ASN A 274 5.27 2.28 -10.55
C ASN A 274 6.54 3.15 -10.71
N PRO A 275 6.68 4.04 -11.71
CA PRO A 275 7.80 4.98 -11.75
C PRO A 275 7.90 5.86 -10.49
N ASN A 276 6.79 6.45 -10.03
CA ASN A 276 6.76 7.26 -8.81
C ASN A 276 7.00 6.44 -7.52
N ILE A 277 6.63 5.16 -7.55
CA ILE A 277 6.89 4.20 -6.46
C ILE A 277 8.38 3.88 -6.40
N ASN A 278 8.99 3.56 -7.55
CA ASN A 278 10.42 3.29 -7.66
C ASN A 278 11.28 4.45 -7.16
N GLU A 279 10.97 5.69 -7.56
CA GLU A 279 11.69 6.87 -7.08
C GLU A 279 11.64 7.03 -5.55
N ARG A 280 10.52 6.65 -4.91
CA ARG A 280 10.40 6.67 -3.45
C ARG A 280 11.08 5.48 -2.80
N ASN A 281 10.97 4.29 -3.37
CA ASN A 281 11.62 3.09 -2.86
C ASN A 281 13.14 3.22 -2.88
N GLU A 282 13.70 3.80 -3.95
CA GLU A 282 15.13 4.11 -4.03
C GLU A 282 15.56 5.13 -2.96
N ALA A 283 14.73 6.13 -2.66
CA ALA A 283 15.02 7.06 -1.56
C ALA A 283 14.88 6.39 -0.18
N LEU A 284 13.91 5.50 0.00
CA LEU A 284 13.69 4.77 1.26
C LEU A 284 14.81 3.78 1.56
N SER A 285 15.32 3.08 0.55
CA SER A 285 16.42 2.12 0.74
C SER A 285 17.68 2.81 1.25
N GLN A 286 17.91 4.07 0.88
CA GLN A 286 19.03 4.89 1.36
C GLN A 286 18.91 5.30 2.84
N LEU A 287 17.78 5.03 3.51
CA LEU A 287 17.64 5.22 4.96
C LEU A 287 18.13 4.03 5.78
N ALA A 288 18.32 2.87 5.14
CA ALA A 288 18.93 1.72 5.78
C ALA A 288 20.42 1.99 6.08
N ASN A 289 20.90 1.44 7.18
CA ASN A 289 22.31 1.49 7.58
C ASN A 289 22.93 0.10 7.69
N ASP A 290 22.17 -0.97 7.42
CA ASP A 290 22.58 -2.38 7.49
C ASP A 290 23.12 -2.83 8.86
N GLU A 291 22.87 -2.05 9.92
CA GLU A 291 23.25 -2.35 11.31
C GLU A 291 22.01 -2.57 12.19
N ASP A 292 21.05 -1.65 12.10
CA ASP A 292 19.84 -1.67 12.91
C ASP A 292 18.59 -1.12 12.19
N ILE A 293 18.76 -0.54 11.00
CA ILE A 293 17.72 -0.15 10.06
C ILE A 293 18.00 -0.87 8.74
N PHE A 294 17.08 -1.73 8.34
CA PHE A 294 17.18 -2.56 7.14
C PHE A 294 16.06 -2.22 6.16
N TYR A 295 16.35 -2.32 4.87
CA TYR A 295 15.35 -2.19 3.82
C TYR A 295 14.90 -3.56 3.32
N ILE A 296 13.60 -3.77 3.20
CA ILE A 296 13.02 -4.98 2.61
C ILE A 296 12.24 -4.56 1.36
N ASP A 297 12.68 -5.01 0.18
CA ASP A 297 11.91 -4.83 -1.04
C ASP A 297 10.79 -5.87 -1.12
N MET A 298 9.58 -5.47 -0.70
CA MET A 298 8.43 -6.37 -0.75
C MET A 298 8.01 -6.73 -2.18
N ASN A 299 8.42 -5.95 -3.18
CA ASN A 299 8.02 -6.13 -4.58
C ASN A 299 8.50 -7.47 -5.15
N GLU A 300 9.65 -7.99 -4.70
CA GLU A 300 10.17 -9.31 -5.12
C GLU A 300 9.18 -10.46 -4.87
N SER A 301 8.27 -10.31 -3.90
CA SER A 301 7.27 -11.33 -3.56
C SER A 301 5.94 -11.20 -4.31
N VAL A 302 5.61 -10.00 -4.78
CA VAL A 302 4.28 -9.66 -5.30
C VAL A 302 4.26 -9.23 -6.75
N ASP A 303 5.42 -8.95 -7.34
CA ASP A 303 5.53 -8.49 -8.71
C ASP A 303 5.63 -9.64 -9.73
N ASP A 304 5.25 -9.30 -10.95
CA ASP A 304 5.50 -10.08 -12.16
C ASP A 304 6.91 -9.83 -12.71
N GLU A 305 7.24 -10.50 -13.81
CA GLU A 305 8.55 -10.40 -14.47
C GLU A 305 8.84 -9.00 -15.02
N ASP A 306 7.81 -8.16 -15.18
CA ASP A 306 7.91 -6.79 -15.70
C ASP A 306 8.00 -5.74 -14.57
N GLY A 307 8.04 -6.15 -13.30
CA GLY A 307 8.12 -5.25 -12.15
C GLY A 307 6.80 -4.52 -11.85
N ASN A 308 5.66 -5.18 -12.10
CA ASN A 308 4.35 -4.68 -11.71
C ASN A 308 3.69 -5.65 -10.73
N LEU A 309 2.82 -5.16 -9.87
CA LEU A 309 2.03 -6.03 -9.01
C LEU A 309 1.25 -7.04 -9.86
N ILE A 310 1.37 -8.34 -9.53
CA ILE A 310 0.68 -9.41 -10.27
C ILE A 310 -0.84 -9.12 -10.29
N THR A 311 -1.40 -9.02 -11.49
CA THR A 311 -2.81 -8.62 -11.67
C THR A 311 -3.76 -9.63 -11.01
N GLU A 312 -3.43 -10.92 -11.06
CA GLU A 312 -4.26 -12.00 -10.51
C GLU A 312 -4.35 -11.98 -8.99
N ILE A 313 -3.37 -11.38 -8.29
CA ILE A 313 -3.36 -11.31 -6.83
C ILE A 313 -3.90 -9.99 -6.29
N SER A 314 -4.26 -9.04 -7.16
CA SER A 314 -4.92 -7.78 -6.79
C SER A 314 -6.40 -7.78 -7.18
N PHE A 315 -7.26 -7.11 -6.40
CA PHE A 315 -8.68 -6.96 -6.73
C PHE A 315 -9.05 -5.59 -7.31
N ASP A 316 -8.23 -4.56 -7.12
CA ASP A 316 -8.47 -3.19 -7.58
C ASP A 316 -7.22 -2.55 -8.24
N GLY A 317 -6.17 -3.34 -8.47
CA GLY A 317 -4.90 -2.88 -9.01
C GLY A 317 -3.93 -2.31 -7.97
N VAL A 318 -4.32 -2.23 -6.70
CA VAL A 318 -3.55 -1.63 -5.60
C VAL A 318 -3.44 -2.57 -4.39
N HIS A 319 -4.56 -3.10 -3.92
CA HIS A 319 -4.64 -3.95 -2.75
C HIS A 319 -4.55 -5.42 -3.13
N LEU A 320 -3.93 -6.22 -2.26
CA LEU A 320 -3.84 -7.66 -2.41
C LEU A 320 -5.21 -8.30 -2.10
N LYS A 321 -5.52 -9.39 -2.80
CA LYS A 321 -6.58 -10.32 -2.40
C LYS A 321 -6.18 -11.01 -1.10
N ALA A 322 -7.17 -11.37 -0.29
CA ALA A 322 -6.96 -12.11 0.97
C ALA A 322 -6.00 -13.30 0.82
N SER A 323 -6.18 -14.10 -0.24
CA SER A 323 -5.36 -15.29 -0.52
C SER A 323 -3.88 -15.01 -0.82
N ALA A 324 -3.52 -13.75 -1.09
CA ALA A 324 -2.17 -13.36 -1.46
C ALA A 324 -1.36 -12.78 -0.30
N TYR A 325 -1.99 -12.48 0.84
CA TYR A 325 -1.28 -11.95 2.00
C TYR A 325 -0.29 -12.96 2.62
N GLU A 326 -0.52 -14.26 2.45
CA GLU A 326 0.44 -15.29 2.89
C GLU A 326 1.79 -15.15 2.17
N ARG A 327 1.83 -14.65 0.93
CA ARG A 327 3.10 -14.38 0.24
C ARG A 327 3.95 -13.34 0.97
N TRP A 328 3.29 -12.29 1.49
CA TRP A 328 3.97 -11.27 2.27
C TRP A 328 4.55 -11.89 3.54
N HIS A 329 3.75 -12.67 4.27
CA HIS A 329 4.21 -13.37 5.46
C HIS A 329 5.43 -14.28 5.20
N GLN A 330 5.35 -15.15 4.19
CA GLN A 330 6.44 -16.05 3.82
C GLN A 330 7.70 -15.31 3.39
N TYR A 331 7.54 -14.15 2.75
CA TYR A 331 8.68 -13.31 2.39
C TYR A 331 9.35 -12.71 3.63
N LEU A 332 8.58 -12.21 4.60
CA LEU A 332 9.15 -11.70 5.86
C LEU A 332 9.85 -12.79 6.68
N LEU A 333 9.34 -14.02 6.68
CA LEU A 333 10.00 -15.15 7.32
C LEU A 333 11.39 -15.44 6.72
N GLN A 334 11.63 -15.09 5.46
CA GLN A 334 12.93 -15.27 4.78
C GLN A 334 13.84 -14.04 4.88
N HIS A 335 13.32 -12.91 5.37
CA HIS A 335 14.00 -11.61 5.42
C HIS A 335 14.12 -11.09 6.86
N ALA A 336 14.54 -11.97 7.77
CA ALA A 336 14.76 -11.64 9.17
C ALA A 336 16.24 -11.43 9.48
N ILE A 337 16.53 -10.49 10.36
CA ILE A 337 17.85 -10.28 10.98
C ILE A 337 17.81 -10.84 12.40
N VAL A 338 18.72 -11.76 12.70
CA VAL A 338 18.91 -12.31 14.04
C VAL A 338 20.24 -11.79 14.57
N LYS A 339 20.19 -10.91 15.58
CA LYS A 339 21.39 -10.43 16.28
C LYS A 339 21.84 -11.51 17.28
N GLU A 340 23.13 -11.84 17.27
CA GLU A 340 23.73 -12.84 18.18
C GLU A 340 23.73 -12.43 19.65
#